data_AF-A0A4D4MAP9-F1
#
_entry.id   AF-A0A4D4MAP9-F1
#
_cell.length_a   1.000
_cell.length_b   1.000
_cell.length_c   1.000
_cell.angle_alpha   90.00
_cell.angle_beta   90.00
_cell.angle_gamma   90.00
#
_symmetry.space_group_name_H-M   'P 1'
#
loop_
_entity.id
_entity.type
_entity.pdbx_description
1 polymer ?
#
loop_
_entity_poly.entity_id
_entity_poly.type
_entity_poly.pdbx_seq_one_letter_code
_entity_poly.pdbx_strand_id
1 'polypeptide(L)'
;MSDDDKNPAREVITDYAQENFRYFRTADGTVYAQKNGHPVARPIRSQGTTGSHRQELMVGLFKDERGVFNGTALKEALDLIEALALSEDVQPVHIRVAPGFDGATWLDLGRDDGQSVRIHPTGWDVLTPDPREVCWRRTQLTGELPLPAKDTDGKGIDLLLRLCNFANAETESLAIAWLIGCLGPSVPVPAPFLTGPQGAGTSTAAGCSSGSLRA
;
A
#
# COMPACT_ATOMS: atom_id res chain seq x y z
N MET A 1 -15.87 -37.15 33.72
CA MET A 1 -14.77 -36.52 32.97
C MET A 1 -15.36 -35.29 32.33
N SER A 2 -14.92 -34.12 32.79
CA SER A 2 -15.51 -32.80 32.59
C SER A 2 -15.52 -32.37 31.12
N ASP A 3 -16.59 -31.68 30.73
CA ASP A 3 -16.70 -30.84 29.53
C ASP A 3 -15.78 -29.60 29.66
N ASP A 4 -14.48 -29.82 29.88
CA ASP A 4 -13.48 -28.75 29.90
C ASP A 4 -13.05 -28.37 28.47
N ASP A 5 -13.04 -27.06 28.23
CA ASP A 5 -12.17 -26.36 27.28
C ASP A 5 -12.43 -26.50 25.77
N LYS A 6 -13.69 -26.37 25.34
CA LYS A 6 -13.91 -25.74 24.02
C LYS A 6 -13.89 -24.23 24.19
N ASN A 7 -12.69 -23.64 24.09
CA ASN A 7 -12.55 -22.21 23.84
C ASN A 7 -13.47 -21.87 22.64
N PRO A 8 -14.54 -21.05 22.83
CA PRO A 8 -15.53 -20.84 21.79
C PRO A 8 -14.84 -20.29 20.54
N ALA A 9 -15.21 -20.78 19.35
CA ALA A 9 -14.55 -20.46 18.09
C ALA A 9 -14.22 -18.96 17.90
N ARG A 10 -15.10 -18.07 18.36
CA ARG A 10 -14.89 -16.61 18.38
C ARG A 10 -13.61 -16.22 19.11
N GLU A 11 -13.35 -16.75 20.30
CA GLU A 11 -12.17 -16.44 21.13
C GLU A 11 -10.88 -16.89 20.43
N VAL A 12 -10.82 -18.13 19.93
CA VAL A 12 -9.63 -18.60 19.19
C VAL A 12 -9.31 -17.71 17.97
N ILE A 13 -10.34 -17.28 17.23
CA ILE A 13 -10.18 -16.40 16.08
C ILE A 13 -9.72 -15.00 16.50
N THR A 14 -10.36 -14.42 17.52
CA THR A 14 -10.04 -13.06 18.01
C THR A 14 -8.66 -13.00 18.65
N ASP A 15 -8.26 -14.01 19.42
CA ASP A 15 -6.93 -14.09 20.03
C ASP A 15 -5.85 -14.17 18.95
N TYR A 16 -6.01 -15.07 17.99
CA TYR A 16 -5.08 -15.19 16.87
C TYR A 16 -4.99 -13.90 16.04
N ALA A 17 -6.13 -13.24 15.82
CA ALA A 17 -6.19 -11.95 15.15
C ALA A 17 -5.38 -10.88 15.90
N GLN A 18 -5.56 -10.74 17.21
CA GLN A 18 -4.84 -9.76 18.03
C GLN A 18 -3.33 -10.06 18.14
N GLU A 19 -2.94 -11.33 18.13
CA GLU A 19 -1.53 -11.74 18.13
C GLU A 19 -0.81 -11.39 16.81
N ASN A 20 -1.51 -11.52 15.67
CA ASN A 20 -0.89 -11.46 14.34
C ASN A 20 -1.18 -10.18 13.54
N PHE A 21 -2.15 -9.39 13.99
CA PHE A 21 -2.58 -8.18 13.31
C PHE A 21 -2.71 -7.02 14.29
N ARG A 22 -2.36 -5.84 13.79
CA ARG A 22 -2.77 -4.58 14.38
C ARG A 22 -4.07 -4.12 13.72
N TYR A 23 -4.96 -3.58 14.54
CA TYR A 23 -6.20 -2.95 14.10
C TYR A 23 -6.15 -1.46 14.41
N PHE A 24 -6.71 -0.66 13.52
CA PHE A 24 -6.80 0.79 13.67
C PHE A 24 -7.92 1.31 12.79
N ARG A 25 -8.28 2.59 12.97
CA ARG A 25 -9.30 3.24 12.14
C ARG A 25 -8.72 4.44 11.39
N THR A 26 -9.30 4.75 10.25
CA THR A 26 -9.03 6.02 9.55
C THR A 26 -9.97 7.12 10.07
N ALA A 27 -9.70 8.37 9.70
CA ALA A 27 -10.49 9.53 10.16
C ALA A 27 -11.96 9.48 9.71
N ASP A 28 -12.27 8.75 8.63
CA ASP A 28 -13.63 8.49 8.14
C ASP A 28 -14.34 7.34 8.88
N GLY A 29 -13.69 6.73 9.87
CA GLY A 29 -14.22 5.62 10.66
C GLY A 29 -14.04 4.23 10.05
N THR A 30 -13.42 4.11 8.88
CA THR A 30 -13.15 2.79 8.29
C THR A 30 -12.12 2.04 9.12
N VAL A 31 -12.42 0.79 9.49
CA VAL A 31 -11.51 -0.06 10.26
C VAL A 31 -10.63 -0.90 9.33
N TYR A 32 -9.33 -0.89 9.62
CA TYR A 32 -8.32 -1.63 8.90
C TYR A 32 -7.63 -2.65 9.79
N ALA A 33 -7.20 -3.74 9.16
CA ALA A 33 -6.33 -4.74 9.72
C ALA A 33 -4.99 -4.72 8.99
N GLN A 34 -3.89 -4.69 9.73
CA GLN A 34 -2.54 -4.75 9.20
C GLN A 34 -1.82 -5.93 9.82
N LYS A 35 -1.31 -6.84 8.99
CA LYS A 35 -0.52 -7.97 9.48
C LYS A 35 0.79 -7.46 10.09
N ASN A 36 1.14 -7.98 11.26
CA ASN A 36 2.37 -7.61 11.96
C ASN A 36 3.60 -7.90 11.06
N GLY A 37 4.49 -6.91 10.95
CA GLY A 37 5.66 -6.97 10.09
C GLY A 37 5.41 -6.71 8.59
N HIS A 38 4.17 -6.43 8.18
CA HIS A 38 3.83 -6.10 6.79
C HIS A 38 3.20 -4.70 6.69
N PRO A 39 3.61 -3.85 5.74
CA PRO A 39 3.22 -2.44 5.73
C PRO A 39 1.83 -2.19 5.10
N VAL A 40 1.21 -3.22 4.51
CA VAL A 40 -0.09 -3.11 3.84
C VAL A 40 -1.22 -3.47 4.81
N ALA A 41 -2.16 -2.55 4.96
CA ALA A 41 -3.42 -2.73 5.63
C ALA A 41 -4.56 -3.05 4.66
N ARG A 42 -5.54 -3.80 5.17
CA ARG A 42 -6.74 -4.23 4.44
C ARG A 42 -7.97 -3.80 5.23
N PRO A 43 -9.01 -3.24 4.60
CA PRO A 43 -10.25 -2.93 5.30
C PRO A 43 -10.91 -4.21 5.80
N ILE A 44 -11.44 -4.20 7.03
CA ILE A 44 -12.15 -5.36 7.59
C ILE A 44 -13.35 -5.72 6.72
N ARG A 45 -14.12 -4.70 6.35
CA ARG A 45 -15.26 -4.80 5.44
C ARG A 45 -14.83 -4.51 4.00
N SER A 46 -14.27 -5.52 3.32
CA SER A 46 -13.94 -5.45 1.89
C SER A 46 -15.05 -6.08 1.04
N GLN A 47 -15.53 -5.36 0.03
CA GLN A 47 -16.35 -5.91 -1.05
C GLN A 47 -15.42 -6.25 -2.24
N GLY A 48 -15.29 -7.53 -2.59
CA GLY A 48 -14.95 -7.94 -3.96
C GLY A 48 -13.49 -7.90 -4.44
N THR A 49 -12.47 -8.09 -3.59
CA THR A 49 -11.08 -8.25 -4.05
C THR A 49 -10.36 -9.43 -3.40
N THR A 50 -9.47 -10.09 -4.15
CA THR A 50 -8.56 -11.12 -3.65
C THR A 50 -7.64 -10.52 -2.58
N GLY A 51 -7.48 -11.21 -1.46
CA GLY A 51 -6.70 -10.71 -0.32
C GLY A 51 -7.55 -9.85 0.62
N SER A 52 -8.78 -10.26 0.94
CA SER A 52 -9.49 -9.65 2.08
C SER A 52 -8.81 -10.03 3.42
N HIS A 53 -8.97 -9.20 4.46
CA HIS A 53 -8.50 -9.56 5.80
C HIS A 53 -9.09 -10.90 6.27
N ARG A 54 -10.37 -11.16 5.97
CA ARG A 54 -11.03 -12.44 6.23
C ARG A 54 -10.26 -13.63 5.64
N GLN A 55 -9.84 -13.54 4.38
CA GLN A 55 -9.07 -14.61 3.73
C GLN A 55 -7.69 -14.78 4.35
N GLU A 56 -7.00 -13.68 4.67
CA GLU A 56 -5.69 -13.71 5.31
C GLU A 56 -5.75 -14.37 6.69
N LEU A 57 -6.79 -14.04 7.47
CA LEU A 57 -7.07 -14.64 8.77
C LEU A 57 -7.36 -16.14 8.66
N MET A 58 -8.20 -16.56 7.71
CA MET A 58 -8.49 -17.98 7.47
C MET A 58 -7.23 -18.77 7.06
N VAL A 59 -6.39 -18.20 6.20
CA VAL A 59 -5.14 -18.83 5.77
C VAL A 59 -4.16 -18.93 6.94
N GLY A 60 -4.04 -17.89 7.77
CA GLY A 60 -3.20 -17.89 8.96
C GLY A 60 -3.63 -18.96 9.97
N LEU A 61 -4.90 -18.95 10.38
CA LEU A 61 -5.47 -19.94 11.30
C LEU A 61 -5.25 -21.38 10.84
N PHE A 62 -5.37 -21.64 9.53
CA PHE A 62 -5.12 -22.96 8.96
C PHE A 62 -3.62 -23.31 8.97
N LYS A 63 -2.75 -22.40 8.53
CA LYS A 63 -1.30 -22.63 8.46
C LYS A 63 -0.66 -22.82 9.83
N ASP A 64 -1.18 -22.14 10.84
CA ASP A 64 -0.68 -22.22 12.21
C ASP A 64 -1.46 -23.27 13.05
N GLU A 65 -2.19 -24.16 12.36
CA GLU A 65 -2.88 -25.32 12.94
C GLU A 65 -3.88 -24.98 14.06
N ARG A 66 -4.45 -23.77 14.05
CA ARG A 66 -5.47 -23.29 15.01
C ARG A 66 -6.87 -23.81 14.70
N GLY A 67 -7.07 -24.33 13.49
CA GLY A 67 -8.31 -24.98 13.05
C GLY A 67 -9.01 -24.28 11.90
N VAL A 68 -10.09 -24.91 11.43
CA VAL A 68 -10.96 -24.38 10.37
C VAL A 68 -12.29 -23.99 10.98
N PHE A 69 -12.68 -22.73 10.78
CA PHE A 69 -13.88 -22.15 11.38
C PHE A 69 -14.93 -21.87 10.32
N ASN A 70 -16.20 -21.99 10.71
CA ASN A 70 -17.32 -21.69 9.83
C ASN A 70 -17.51 -20.17 9.62
N GLY A 71 -18.34 -19.81 8.64
CA GLY A 71 -18.58 -18.40 8.29
C GLY A 71 -19.20 -17.57 9.41
N THR A 72 -20.05 -18.17 10.26
CA THR A 72 -20.72 -17.49 11.37
C THR A 72 -19.72 -17.09 12.45
N ALA A 73 -18.87 -18.03 12.89
CA ALA A 73 -17.85 -17.75 13.90
C ALA A 73 -16.85 -16.68 13.44
N LEU A 74 -16.44 -16.73 12.17
CA LEU A 74 -15.58 -15.68 11.59
C LEU A 74 -16.27 -14.32 11.58
N LYS A 75 -17.56 -14.27 11.23
CA LYS A 75 -18.31 -13.02 11.24
C LYS A 75 -18.38 -12.43 12.64
N GLU A 76 -18.77 -13.23 13.63
CA GLU A 76 -18.86 -12.79 15.04
C GLU A 76 -17.51 -12.28 15.57
N ALA A 77 -16.41 -12.96 15.22
CA ALA A 77 -15.07 -12.51 15.60
C ALA A 77 -14.67 -11.19 14.93
N LEU A 78 -14.94 -11.05 13.62
CA LEU A 78 -14.66 -9.81 12.87
C LEU A 78 -15.53 -8.63 13.35
N ASP A 79 -16.81 -8.88 13.67
CA ASP A 79 -17.73 -7.87 14.23
C ASP A 79 -17.21 -7.38 15.60
N LEU A 80 -16.69 -8.29 16.44
CA LEU A 80 -16.05 -7.93 17.71
C LEU A 80 -14.75 -7.14 17.49
N ILE A 81 -13.87 -7.58 16.60
CA ILE A 81 -12.61 -6.88 16.28
C ILE A 81 -12.89 -5.46 15.79
N GLU A 82 -13.88 -5.30 14.92
CA GLU A 82 -14.30 -3.98 14.42
C GLU A 82 -14.81 -3.08 15.55
N ALA A 83 -15.58 -3.63 16.50
CA ALA A 83 -16.03 -2.89 17.68
C ALA A 83 -14.86 -2.50 18.60
N LEU A 84 -13.88 -3.39 18.80
CA LEU A 84 -12.68 -3.09 19.60
C LEU A 84 -11.81 -2.02 18.94
N ALA A 85 -11.72 -2.00 17.61
CA ALA A 85 -10.97 -0.98 16.87
C ALA A 85 -11.56 0.43 17.02
N LEU A 86 -12.80 0.58 17.52
CA LEU A 86 -13.37 1.89 17.85
C LEU A 86 -12.66 2.58 19.01
N SER A 87 -11.93 1.86 19.87
CA SER A 87 -11.10 2.46 20.92
C SER A 87 -9.63 2.62 20.53
N GLU A 88 -9.23 2.14 19.35
CA GLU A 88 -7.84 2.17 18.88
C GLU A 88 -7.48 3.50 18.20
N ASP A 89 -6.18 3.66 17.94
CA ASP A 89 -5.62 4.85 17.31
C ASP A 89 -6.22 5.13 15.91
N VAL A 90 -6.30 6.43 15.60
CA VAL A 90 -6.64 6.90 14.25
C VAL A 90 -5.37 7.04 13.43
N GLN A 91 -5.28 6.35 12.31
CA GLN A 91 -4.13 6.44 11.40
C GLN A 91 -4.57 6.51 9.93
N PRO A 92 -4.01 7.42 9.11
CA PRO A 92 -4.28 7.45 7.68
C PRO A 92 -3.67 6.24 6.96
N VAL A 93 -4.28 5.86 5.85
CA VAL A 93 -3.72 4.91 4.88
C VAL A 93 -3.45 5.60 3.56
N HIS A 94 -2.43 5.14 2.85
CA HIS A 94 -1.97 5.74 1.60
C HIS A 94 -1.92 4.70 0.48
N ILE A 95 -2.15 5.09 -0.77
CA ILE A 95 -2.16 4.11 -1.88
C ILE A 95 -0.77 3.89 -2.47
N ARG A 96 -0.03 4.99 -2.69
CA ARG A 96 1.23 4.94 -3.42
C ARG A 96 2.30 5.88 -2.87
N VAL A 97 1.89 7.07 -2.45
CA VAL A 97 2.79 8.07 -1.89
C VAL A 97 2.23 8.53 -0.55
N ALA A 98 3.10 8.64 0.44
CA ALA A 98 2.76 9.06 1.79
C ALA A 98 3.77 10.09 2.33
N PRO A 99 3.33 11.03 3.18
CA PRO A 99 4.26 11.78 4.00
C PRO A 99 4.90 10.83 5.03
N GLY A 100 6.21 10.98 5.27
CA GLY A 100 6.95 10.30 6.33
C GLY A 100 7.25 11.23 7.51
N PHE A 101 7.91 10.68 8.52
CA PHE A 101 8.51 11.50 9.58
C PHE A 101 9.62 12.38 9.00
N ASP A 102 10.05 13.39 9.78
CA ASP A 102 11.14 14.33 9.42
C ASP A 102 11.04 15.05 8.06
N GLY A 103 9.85 15.06 7.44
CA GLY A 103 9.65 15.65 6.11
C GLY A 103 10.01 14.71 4.97
N ALA A 104 10.28 13.43 5.24
CA ALA A 104 10.46 12.42 4.22
C ALA A 104 9.18 12.20 3.38
N THR A 105 9.38 11.65 2.19
CA THR A 105 8.31 11.16 1.30
C THR A 105 8.53 9.68 1.09
N TRP A 106 7.47 8.91 1.26
CA TRP A 106 7.47 7.47 1.00
C TRP A 106 6.80 7.16 -0.33
N LEU A 107 7.36 6.20 -1.06
CA LEU A 107 6.80 5.62 -2.29
C LEU A 107 6.66 4.10 -2.11
N ASP A 108 5.43 3.59 -2.15
CA ASP A 108 5.17 2.15 -2.19
C ASP A 108 5.59 1.59 -3.54
N LEU A 109 6.44 0.57 -3.54
CA LEU A 109 6.82 -0.11 -4.79
C LEU A 109 5.77 -1.13 -5.23
N GLY A 110 4.71 -1.37 -4.47
CA GLY A 110 3.68 -2.35 -4.84
C GLY A 110 4.14 -3.81 -4.72
N ARG A 111 5.34 -4.04 -4.17
CA ARG A 111 6.00 -5.35 -4.07
C ARG A 111 5.44 -6.18 -2.92
N ASP A 112 5.41 -7.50 -3.09
CA ASP A 112 4.95 -8.44 -2.06
C ASP A 112 5.90 -8.54 -0.84
N ASP A 113 7.16 -8.13 -1.01
CA ASP A 113 8.15 -8.04 0.09
C ASP A 113 7.94 -6.83 1.01
N GLY A 114 6.98 -5.95 0.69
CA GLY A 114 6.66 -4.76 1.48
C GLY A 114 7.70 -3.63 1.36
N GLN A 115 8.70 -3.76 0.48
CA GLN A 115 9.71 -2.71 0.33
C GLN A 115 9.13 -1.45 -0.31
N SER A 116 9.53 -0.31 0.24
CA SER A 116 9.15 1.03 -0.20
C SER A 116 10.39 1.90 -0.28
N VAL A 117 10.33 2.99 -1.04
CA VAL A 117 11.42 3.97 -1.10
C VAL A 117 11.10 5.09 -0.11
N ARG A 118 12.01 5.34 0.83
CA ARG A 118 11.99 6.52 1.70
C ARG A 118 12.90 7.59 1.11
N ILE A 119 12.33 8.73 0.76
CA ILE A 119 13.01 9.84 0.08
C ILE A 119 13.14 11.01 1.07
N HIS A 120 14.35 11.49 1.28
CA HIS A 120 14.68 12.62 2.14
C HIS A 120 15.64 13.57 1.38
N PRO A 121 15.75 14.87 1.72
CA PRO A 121 16.69 15.79 1.07
C PRO A 121 18.15 15.32 1.04
N THR A 122 18.55 14.45 1.97
CA THR A 122 19.92 13.89 2.04
C THR A 122 20.12 12.62 1.21
N GLY A 123 19.06 12.06 0.64
CA GLY A 123 19.14 10.81 -0.12
C GLY A 123 17.88 9.96 0.02
N TRP A 124 17.93 8.75 -0.52
CA TRP A 124 16.83 7.81 -0.44
C TRP A 124 17.33 6.40 -0.17
N ASP A 125 16.47 5.60 0.46
CA ASP A 125 16.73 4.21 0.80
C ASP A 125 15.52 3.34 0.52
N VAL A 126 15.77 2.05 0.27
CA VAL A 126 14.70 1.05 0.15
C VAL A 126 14.61 0.33 1.49
N LEU A 127 13.45 0.41 2.13
CA LEU A 127 13.17 -0.28 3.38
C LEU A 127 11.68 -0.60 3.53
N THR A 128 11.35 -1.45 4.49
CA THR A 128 9.97 -1.67 4.93
C THR A 128 9.60 -0.55 5.92
N PRO A 129 8.52 0.22 5.70
CA PRO A 129 8.17 1.32 6.59
C PRO A 129 7.73 0.82 7.97
N ASP A 130 8.04 1.62 8.99
CA ASP A 130 7.46 1.42 10.32
C ASP A 130 5.93 1.61 10.23
N PRO A 131 5.12 0.68 10.76
CA PRO A 131 3.66 0.78 10.75
C PRO A 131 3.08 2.06 11.35
N ARG A 132 3.81 2.76 12.23
CA ARG A 132 3.40 4.05 12.80
C ARG A 132 3.75 5.24 11.89
N GLU A 133 4.74 5.08 11.01
CA GLU A 133 5.14 6.12 10.06
C GLU A 133 4.25 6.10 8.83
N VAL A 134 4.13 4.95 8.17
CA VAL A 134 3.31 4.81 6.95
C VAL A 134 2.58 3.47 6.96
N CYS A 135 1.31 3.53 6.55
CA CYS A 135 0.49 2.36 6.30
C CYS A 135 -0.10 2.41 4.89
N TRP A 136 0.10 1.34 4.12
CA TRP A 136 -0.33 1.27 2.73
C TRP A 136 -1.69 0.59 2.57
N ARG A 137 -2.47 1.05 1.60
CA ARG A 137 -3.67 0.39 1.08
C ARG A 137 -3.50 0.24 -0.43
N ARG A 138 -3.31 -0.98 -0.91
CA ARG A 138 -3.15 -1.23 -2.35
C ARG A 138 -4.52 -1.42 -3.02
N THR A 139 -4.66 -0.86 -4.22
CA THR A 139 -5.80 -1.10 -5.12
C THR A 139 -5.34 -2.05 -6.24
N GLN A 140 -6.27 -2.48 -7.10
CA GLN A 140 -5.90 -3.26 -8.30
C GLN A 140 -4.97 -2.49 -9.25
N LEU A 141 -4.91 -1.16 -9.13
CA LEU A 141 -4.07 -0.29 -9.94
C LEU A 141 -2.66 -0.14 -9.36
N THR A 142 -2.42 -0.58 -8.13
CA THR A 142 -1.11 -0.55 -7.50
C THR A 142 -0.23 -1.69 -8.04
N GLY A 143 0.33 -1.47 -9.23
CA GLY A 143 1.29 -2.40 -9.85
C GLY A 143 2.66 -2.39 -9.17
N GLU A 144 3.38 -3.50 -9.30
CA GLU A 144 4.76 -3.62 -8.84
C GLU A 144 5.69 -2.69 -9.65
N LEU A 145 6.57 -1.98 -8.94
CA LEU A 145 7.68 -1.21 -9.49
C LEU A 145 9.01 -1.93 -9.24
N PRO A 146 9.97 -1.81 -10.18
CA PRO A 146 11.31 -2.33 -9.97
C PRO A 146 11.99 -1.60 -8.81
N LEU A 147 12.94 -2.28 -8.16
CA LEU A 147 13.83 -1.65 -7.21
C LEU A 147 14.68 -0.59 -7.92
N PRO A 148 14.74 0.66 -7.40
CA PRO A 148 15.56 1.69 -7.99
C PRO A 148 17.05 1.33 -7.88
N ALA A 149 17.80 1.53 -8.97
CA ALA A 149 19.25 1.40 -8.96
C ALA A 149 19.89 2.65 -8.31
N LYS A 150 20.83 2.45 -7.38
CA LYS A 150 21.60 3.56 -6.75
C LYS A 150 22.69 4.09 -7.68
N ASP A 151 23.41 3.21 -8.35
CA ASP A 151 24.46 3.57 -9.30
C ASP A 151 23.92 3.52 -10.73
N THR A 152 23.66 4.70 -11.29
CA THR A 152 23.14 4.85 -12.65
C THR A 152 24.17 5.44 -13.60
N ASP A 153 25.43 5.63 -13.17
CA ASP A 153 26.44 6.39 -13.94
C ASP A 153 25.90 7.75 -14.43
N GLY A 154 25.07 8.39 -13.59
CA GLY A 154 24.39 9.66 -13.88
C GLY A 154 23.21 9.59 -14.86
N LYS A 155 22.89 8.41 -15.42
CA LYS A 155 21.92 8.24 -16.52
C LYS A 155 20.51 7.88 -16.04
N GLY A 156 19.99 8.59 -15.04
CA GLY A 156 18.64 8.35 -14.52
C GLY A 156 17.54 8.91 -15.42
N ILE A 157 17.25 10.20 -15.26
CA ILE A 157 16.15 10.89 -15.96
C ILE A 157 16.41 10.99 -17.48
N ASP A 158 17.67 11.14 -17.89
CA ASP A 158 18.05 11.27 -19.30
C ASP A 158 17.63 10.08 -20.16
N LEU A 159 17.65 8.86 -19.60
CA LEU A 159 17.19 7.66 -20.31
C LEU A 159 15.68 7.71 -20.54
N LEU A 160 14.90 8.18 -19.55
CA LEU A 160 13.46 8.37 -19.71
C LEU A 160 13.17 9.43 -20.77
N LEU A 161 13.89 10.55 -20.74
CA LEU A 161 13.68 11.64 -21.69
C LEU A 161 14.01 11.24 -23.13
N ARG A 162 14.97 10.33 -23.35
CA ARG A 162 15.28 9.76 -24.67
C ARG A 162 14.19 8.84 -25.24
N LEU A 163 13.35 8.27 -24.38
CA LEU A 163 12.23 7.43 -24.82
C LEU A 163 11.01 8.24 -25.26
N CYS A 164 10.96 9.52 -24.88
CA CYS A 164 9.85 10.42 -25.15
C CYS A 164 10.27 11.50 -26.16
N ASN A 165 9.51 11.67 -27.23
CA ASN A 165 9.78 12.72 -28.21
C ASN A 165 9.20 14.07 -27.72
N PHE A 166 9.90 14.74 -26.80
CA PHE A 166 9.53 16.10 -26.37
C PHE A 166 9.83 17.11 -27.49
N ALA A 167 8.91 18.06 -27.70
CA ALA A 167 9.03 19.03 -28.79
C ALA A 167 10.07 20.12 -28.51
N ASN A 168 10.27 20.47 -27.23
CA ASN A 168 11.22 21.49 -26.78
C ASN A 168 11.55 21.33 -25.28
N ALA A 169 12.55 22.08 -24.81
CA ALA A 169 13.01 22.06 -23.42
C ALA A 169 11.95 22.45 -22.38
N GLU A 170 10.96 23.27 -22.76
CA GLU A 170 9.84 23.64 -21.87
C GLU A 170 8.94 22.45 -21.60
N THR A 171 8.58 21.68 -22.64
CA THR A 171 7.77 20.47 -22.51
C THR A 171 8.49 19.36 -21.73
N GLU A 172 9.81 19.26 -21.88
CA GLU A 172 10.66 18.36 -21.11
C GLU A 172 10.66 18.73 -19.62
N SER A 173 10.87 20.03 -19.32
CA SER A 173 10.84 20.56 -17.95
C SER A 173 9.48 20.35 -17.29
N LEU A 174 8.39 20.50 -18.04
CA LEU A 174 7.04 20.25 -17.54
C LEU A 174 6.83 18.77 -17.19
N ALA A 175 7.36 17.84 -17.99
CA ALA A 175 7.29 16.42 -17.70
C ALA A 175 8.07 16.05 -16.42
N ILE A 176 9.26 16.63 -16.23
CA ILE A 176 10.04 16.44 -15.00
C ILE A 176 9.30 17.02 -13.79
N ALA A 177 8.79 18.26 -13.90
CA ALA A 177 8.02 18.88 -12.83
C ALA A 177 6.78 18.07 -12.47
N TRP A 178 6.10 17.49 -13.47
CA TRP A 178 4.97 16.59 -13.27
C TRP A 178 5.37 15.29 -12.55
N LEU A 179 6.47 14.65 -12.94
CA LEU A 179 7.00 13.44 -12.26
C LEU A 179 7.38 13.72 -10.80
N ILE A 180 8.02 14.87 -10.52
CA ILE A 180 8.32 15.30 -9.16
C ILE A 180 7.02 15.57 -8.39
N GLY A 181 6.04 16.22 -9.05
CA GLY A 181 4.71 16.44 -8.51
C GLY A 181 4.02 15.12 -8.10
N CYS A 182 4.14 14.05 -8.90
CA CYS A 182 3.67 12.70 -8.56
C CYS A 182 4.23 12.16 -7.24
N LEU A 183 5.35 12.71 -6.73
CA LEU A 183 5.96 12.34 -5.45
C LEU A 183 5.59 13.30 -4.31
N GLY A 184 4.99 14.48 -4.54
CA GLY A 184 4.60 15.41 -3.47
C GLY A 184 3.31 14.98 -2.75
N PRO A 185 3.30 14.45 -1.52
CA PRO A 185 2.14 13.76 -0.92
C PRO A 185 0.88 14.63 -0.78
N SER A 186 1.04 15.95 -0.64
CA SER A 186 -0.05 16.91 -0.40
C SER A 186 -0.49 17.70 -1.62
N VAL A 187 0.06 17.39 -2.80
CA VAL A 187 -0.20 18.16 -4.03
C VAL A 187 -1.13 17.36 -4.95
N PRO A 188 -2.28 17.92 -5.40
CA PRO A 188 -3.07 17.35 -6.48
C PRO A 188 -2.22 17.29 -7.75
N VAL A 189 -2.09 16.10 -8.33
CA VAL A 189 -1.30 15.91 -9.54
C VAL A 189 -2.24 15.71 -10.72
N PRO A 190 -2.27 16.62 -11.70
CA PRO A 190 -3.16 16.49 -12.84
C PRO A 190 -2.82 15.22 -13.64
N ALA A 191 -3.84 14.53 -14.13
CA ALA A 191 -3.63 13.42 -15.06
C ALA A 191 -2.93 13.96 -16.33
N PRO A 192 -1.80 13.37 -16.76
CA PRO A 192 -1.07 13.89 -17.91
C PRO A 192 -1.87 13.61 -19.18
N PHE A 193 -2.13 14.66 -19.97
CA PHE A 193 -2.71 14.51 -21.30
C PHE A 193 -1.59 14.31 -22.32
N LEU A 194 -1.18 13.05 -22.51
CA LEU A 194 -0.13 12.68 -23.46
C LEU A 194 -0.72 12.59 -24.87
N THR A 195 -0.30 13.49 -25.76
CA THR A 195 -0.69 13.47 -27.18
C THR A 195 0.53 13.43 -28.10
N GLY A 196 0.39 12.78 -29.25
CA GLY A 196 1.45 12.68 -30.24
C GLY A 196 1.03 11.80 -31.42
N PRO A 197 1.70 11.92 -32.57
CA PRO A 197 1.48 11.04 -33.71
C PRO A 197 1.81 9.58 -33.37
N GLN A 198 1.28 8.64 -34.15
CA GLN A 198 1.59 7.21 -33.98
C GLN A 198 3.12 6.99 -34.00
N GLY A 199 3.65 6.29 -33.00
CA GLY A 199 5.09 6.07 -32.84
C GLY A 199 5.83 7.11 -31.99
N ALA A 200 5.16 8.11 -31.42
CA ALA A 200 5.77 9.12 -30.55
C ALA A 200 6.09 8.66 -29.11
N GLY A 201 5.88 7.37 -28.79
CA GLY A 201 6.15 6.82 -27.45
C GLY A 201 5.10 7.14 -26.38
N THR A 202 3.94 7.70 -26.76
CA THR A 202 2.88 8.12 -25.81
C THR A 202 2.32 6.96 -24.97
N SER A 203 2.16 5.76 -25.54
CA SER A 203 1.73 4.57 -24.81
C SER A 203 2.80 4.03 -23.85
N THR A 204 4.08 4.10 -24.25
CA THR A 204 5.22 3.74 -23.39
C THR A 204 5.35 4.70 -22.21
N ALA A 205 5.26 6.01 -22.47
CA ALA A 205 5.24 7.04 -21.44
C ALA A 205 4.04 6.88 -20.49
N ALA A 206 2.85 6.57 -21.03
CA ALA A 206 1.67 6.26 -20.24
C ALA A 206 1.88 5.05 -19.32
N GLY A 207 2.50 3.98 -19.83
CA GLY A 207 2.85 2.78 -19.05
C GLY A 207 3.85 3.06 -17.92
N CYS A 208 4.85 3.91 -18.15
CA CYS A 208 5.77 4.35 -17.09
C CYS A 208 5.06 5.23 -16.04
N SER A 209 4.09 6.04 -16.47
CA SER A 209 3.34 6.96 -15.59
C SER A 209 2.23 6.30 -14.78
N SER A 210 1.67 5.17 -15.24
CA SER A 210 0.58 4.47 -14.55
C SER A 210 0.97 3.99 -13.16
N GLY A 211 2.24 3.65 -12.96
CA GLY A 211 2.79 3.30 -11.65
C GLY A 211 2.91 4.47 -10.66
N SER A 212 2.78 5.71 -11.14
CA SER A 212 2.86 6.95 -10.34
C SER A 212 1.49 7.57 -10.02
N LEU A 213 0.41 7.06 -10.63
CA LEU A 213 -0.95 7.57 -10.45
C LEU A 213 -1.52 7.13 -9.09
N ARG A 214 -2.03 8.11 -8.32
CA ARG A 214 -2.46 7.99 -6.92
C ARG A 214 -3.94 7.60 -6.74
N ALA A 215 -4.50 6.79 -7.64
CA ALA A 215 -5.93 6.45 -7.66
C ALA A 215 -6.30 5.23 -6.81
#